data_AF-B4QU41-F1
#
_entry.id   AF-B4QU41-F1
#
_cell.length_a   1.000
_cell.length_b   1.000
_cell.length_c   1.000
_cell.angle_alpha   90.00
_cell.angle_beta   90.00
_cell.angle_gamma   90.00
#
_symmetry.space_group_name_H-M   'P 1'
#
loop_
_entity.id
_entity.type
_entity.pdbx_description
1 polymer ?
#
loop_
_entity_poly.entity_id
_entity_poly.type
_entity_poly.pdbx_seq_one_letter_code
_entity_poly.pdbx_strand_id
1 'polypeptide(L)'
;MALCGYNGLLIYATYQNCDPLTTKLAKARDQLLPLFVMKTLGELPGMTGLFIAGVFSAALSSLSTCLNSMSAVVLEDFVKPYVKKPLSTSAINWIMRLVVVGVGVLCVCLVYVVEHMGTVLQLTMSLEAITNGPLFGIFTIGLFMPWINGNSALLGGIMGVIAMSWVSLNAQWAIASGAITYDTKPLNVEQCDYSFNVTTSLANTTHLGASAEVSNNT
;
A
#
# COMPACT_ATOMS: atom_id res chain seq x y z
N MET A 1 -5.95 12.43 -2.54
CA MET A 1 -6.69 11.63 -3.55
C MET A 1 -6.68 12.28 -4.93
N ALA A 2 -7.24 13.48 -5.14
CA ALA A 2 -7.33 14.10 -6.47
C ALA A 2 -5.98 14.23 -7.22
N LEU A 3 -4.93 14.71 -6.53
CA LEU A 3 -3.58 14.80 -7.11
C LEU A 3 -3.01 13.43 -7.48
N CYS A 4 -3.16 12.42 -6.63
CA CYS A 4 -2.67 11.07 -6.92
C CYS A 4 -3.40 10.46 -8.14
N GLY A 5 -4.71 10.67 -8.23
CA GLY A 5 -5.51 10.22 -9.38
C GLY A 5 -5.10 10.91 -10.69
N TYR A 6 -4.86 12.22 -10.65
CA TYR A 6 -4.34 12.97 -11.80
C TYR A 6 -2.97 12.46 -12.25
N ASN A 7 -2.03 12.23 -11.32
CA ASN A 7 -0.72 11.66 -11.64
C ASN A 7 -0.84 10.25 -12.25
N GLY A 8 -1.74 9.41 -11.74
CA GLY A 8 -2.02 8.09 -12.32
C GLY A 8 -2.52 8.17 -13.76
N LEU A 9 -3.42 9.13 -14.06
CA LEU A 9 -3.90 9.35 -15.42
C LEU A 9 -2.80 9.88 -16.35
N LEU A 10 -1.92 10.74 -15.85
CA LEU A 10 -0.78 11.29 -16.59
C LEU A 10 0.23 10.19 -16.97
N ILE A 11 0.55 9.30 -16.02
CA ILE A 11 1.39 8.12 -16.26
C ILE A 11 0.74 7.25 -17.31
N TYR A 12 -0.56 6.96 -17.18
CA TYR A 12 -1.29 6.18 -18.19
C TYR A 12 -1.21 6.81 -19.58
N ALA A 13 -1.48 8.12 -19.71
CA ALA A 13 -1.42 8.82 -21.00
C ALA A 13 -0.02 8.78 -21.63
N THR A 14 1.03 8.71 -20.81
CA THR A 14 2.43 8.65 -21.26
C THR A 14 2.85 7.25 -21.70
N TYR A 15 2.38 6.21 -21.00
CA TYR A 15 2.77 4.82 -21.23
C TYR A 15 1.73 3.97 -21.99
N GLN A 16 0.61 4.55 -22.42
CA GLN A 16 -0.43 3.84 -23.18
C GLN A 16 0.09 3.18 -24.47
N ASN A 17 1.13 3.74 -25.09
CA ASN A 17 1.69 3.25 -26.36
C ASN A 17 2.95 2.38 -26.19
N CYS A 18 3.53 2.39 -24.99
CA CYS A 18 4.69 1.57 -24.66
C CYS A 18 4.67 1.26 -23.16
N ASP A 19 4.12 0.11 -22.80
CA ASP A 19 3.98 -0.30 -21.41
C ASP A 19 5.34 -0.72 -20.79
N PRO A 20 5.86 0.02 -19.78
CA PRO A 20 7.12 -0.30 -19.12
C PRO A 20 7.05 -1.57 -18.26
N LEU A 21 5.85 -2.07 -17.92
CA LEU A 21 5.67 -3.32 -17.16
C LEU A 21 5.87 -4.55 -18.06
N THR A 22 5.15 -4.60 -19.19
CA THR A 22 5.23 -5.73 -20.15
C THR A 22 6.61 -5.85 -20.79
N THR A 23 7.28 -4.72 -21.02
CA THR A 23 8.65 -4.63 -21.55
C THR A 23 9.75 -4.90 -20.52
N LYS A 24 9.39 -5.14 -19.25
CA LYS A 24 10.30 -5.36 -18.10
C LYS A 24 11.23 -4.18 -17.77
N LEU A 25 10.91 -2.98 -18.22
CA LEU A 25 11.60 -1.76 -17.80
C LEU A 25 11.30 -1.44 -16.31
N ALA A 26 10.10 -1.76 -15.83
CA ALA A 26 9.70 -1.69 -14.43
C ALA A 26 9.35 -3.09 -13.90
N LYS A 27 9.89 -3.45 -12.72
CA LYS A 27 9.63 -4.76 -12.08
C LYS A 27 8.27 -4.78 -11.37
N ALA A 28 7.85 -3.65 -10.83
CA ALA A 28 6.63 -3.51 -10.03
C ALA A 28 5.86 -2.24 -10.40
N ARG A 29 4.54 -2.25 -10.17
CA ARG A 29 3.64 -1.11 -10.46
C ARG A 29 4.03 0.15 -9.69
N ASP A 30 4.58 0.00 -8.48
CA ASP A 30 4.99 1.11 -7.62
C ASP A 30 6.21 1.89 -8.18
N GLN A 31 6.94 1.31 -9.14
CA GLN A 31 8.12 1.94 -9.76
C GLN A 31 7.75 2.85 -10.96
N LEU A 32 6.50 2.83 -11.41
CA LEU A 32 6.06 3.60 -12.59
C LEU A 32 6.22 5.11 -12.40
N LEU A 33 5.87 5.63 -11.22
CA LEU A 33 5.93 7.06 -10.94
C LEU A 33 7.38 7.59 -10.88
N PRO A 34 8.32 6.94 -10.16
CA PRO A 34 9.74 7.30 -10.25
C PRO A 34 10.29 7.24 -11.68
N LEU A 35 9.92 6.21 -12.44
CA LEU A 35 10.37 6.04 -13.83
C LEU A 35 9.84 7.15 -14.75
N PHE A 36 8.58 7.53 -14.57
CA PHE A 36 7.97 8.69 -15.25
C PHE A 36 8.74 9.98 -14.97
N VAL A 37 9.03 10.26 -13.70
CA VAL A 37 9.78 11.47 -13.31
C VAL A 37 11.19 11.47 -13.87
N MET A 38 11.88 10.32 -13.85
CA MET A 38 13.21 10.20 -14.45
C MET A 38 13.19 10.46 -15.96
N LYS A 39 12.15 10.00 -16.67
CA LYS A 39 12.01 10.21 -18.12
C LYS A 39 11.66 11.65 -18.47
N THR A 40 10.73 12.27 -17.75
CA THR A 40 10.23 13.61 -18.08
C THR A 40 11.11 14.74 -17.56
N LEU A 41 11.71 14.58 -16.37
CA LEU A 41 12.54 15.61 -15.73
C LEU A 41 14.05 15.31 -15.83
N GLY A 42 14.45 14.25 -16.53
CA GLY A 42 15.85 13.83 -16.65
C GLY A 42 16.75 14.87 -17.34
N GLU A 43 16.19 15.73 -18.18
CA GLU A 43 16.93 16.81 -18.86
C GLU A 43 17.28 17.98 -17.92
N LEU A 44 16.58 18.11 -16.79
CA LEU A 44 16.80 19.18 -15.82
C LEU A 44 17.68 18.67 -14.66
N PRO A 45 18.96 19.06 -14.60
CA PRO A 45 19.86 18.55 -13.57
C PRO A 45 19.35 18.93 -12.16
N GLY A 46 19.25 17.93 -11.29
CA GLY A 46 18.84 18.11 -9.88
C GLY A 46 17.34 17.97 -9.61
N MET A 47 16.46 18.07 -10.61
CA MET A 47 15.00 17.97 -10.40
C MET A 47 14.56 16.57 -9.98
N THR A 48 15.12 15.53 -10.58
CA THR A 48 14.87 14.13 -10.16
C THR A 48 15.33 13.89 -8.72
N GLY A 49 16.46 14.47 -8.32
CA GLY A 49 16.98 14.38 -6.95
C GLY A 49 16.06 15.08 -5.94
N LEU A 50 15.57 16.27 -6.29
CA LEU A 50 14.61 17.01 -5.48
C LEU A 50 13.30 16.23 -5.30
N PHE A 51 12.79 15.60 -6.36
CA PHE A 51 11.61 14.75 -6.29
C PHE A 51 11.80 13.58 -5.33
N ILE A 52 12.90 12.83 -5.48
CA ILE A 52 13.20 11.68 -4.62
C ILE A 52 13.37 12.13 -3.15
N ALA A 53 14.08 13.24 -2.92
CA ALA A 53 14.24 13.81 -1.58
C ALA A 53 12.89 14.20 -0.95
N GLY A 54 11.98 14.79 -1.74
CA GLY A 54 10.62 15.11 -1.31
C GLY A 54 9.81 13.88 -0.92
N VAL A 55 9.86 12.81 -1.73
CA VAL A 55 9.16 11.54 -1.44
C VAL A 55 9.68 10.92 -0.14
N PHE A 56 10.99 10.85 0.05
CA PHE A 56 11.57 10.32 1.29
C PHE A 56 11.23 11.20 2.50
N SER A 57 11.28 12.52 2.36
CA SER A 57 10.90 13.46 3.42
C SER A 57 9.44 13.27 3.85
N ALA A 58 8.52 13.17 2.89
CA ALA A 58 7.10 12.93 3.15
C ALA A 58 6.88 11.57 3.85
N ALA A 59 7.51 10.50 3.36
CA ALA A 59 7.42 9.18 3.97
C ALA A 59 7.96 9.14 5.40
N LEU A 60 9.12 9.76 5.64
CA LEU A 60 9.75 9.84 6.95
C LEU A 60 8.92 10.68 7.95
N SER A 61 8.26 11.74 7.49
CA SER A 61 7.38 12.56 8.32
C SER A 61 6.17 11.76 8.83
N SER A 62 5.51 11.02 7.96
CA SER A 62 4.40 10.13 8.33
C SER A 62 4.87 8.99 9.24
N LEU A 63 6.01 8.37 8.93
CA LEU A 63 6.59 7.29 9.73
C LEU A 63 6.96 7.77 11.14
N SER A 64 7.60 8.94 11.26
CA SER A 64 7.94 9.53 12.56
C SER A 64 6.69 9.79 13.40
N THR A 65 5.62 10.30 12.78
CA THR A 65 4.36 10.56 13.48
C THR A 65 3.72 9.25 13.95
N CYS A 66 3.71 8.22 13.09
CA CYS A 66 3.17 6.90 13.44
C CYS A 66 3.94 6.25 14.60
N LEU A 67 5.27 6.20 14.52
CA LEU A 67 6.10 5.60 15.58
C LEU A 67 5.97 6.37 16.91
N ASN A 68 5.93 7.70 16.85
CA ASN A 68 5.76 8.52 18.06
C ASN A 68 4.40 8.26 18.71
N SER A 69 3.31 8.28 17.95
CA SER A 69 1.97 7.96 18.47
C SER A 69 1.88 6.54 18.99
N MET A 70 2.45 5.56 18.29
CA MET A 70 2.50 4.16 18.75
C MET A 70 3.23 4.03 20.08
N SER A 71 4.37 4.72 20.24
CA SER A 71 5.10 4.70 21.51
C SER A 71 4.28 5.29 22.66
N ALA A 72 3.50 6.35 22.39
CA ALA A 72 2.61 6.95 23.38
C ALA A 72 1.48 5.99 23.76
N VAL A 73 0.85 5.33 22.78
CA VAL A 73 -0.18 4.30 23.01
C VAL A 73 0.38 3.15 23.84
N VAL A 74 1.57 2.63 23.51
CA VAL A 74 2.23 1.57 24.30
C VAL A 74 2.48 2.03 25.74
N LEU A 75 2.93 3.26 25.95
CA LEU A 75 3.16 3.80 27.28
C LEU A 75 1.85 3.94 28.09
N GLU A 76 0.83 4.57 27.52
CA GLU A 76 -0.44 4.86 28.21
C GLU A 76 -1.27 3.59 28.45
N ASP A 77 -1.32 2.67 27.48
CA ASP A 77 -2.22 1.51 27.52
C ASP A 77 -1.55 0.24 28.07
N PHE A 78 -0.24 0.07 27.89
CA PHE A 78 0.45 -1.17 28.29
C PHE A 78 1.48 -0.99 29.40
N VAL A 79 2.02 0.20 29.62
CA VAL A 79 3.01 0.42 30.69
C VAL A 79 2.33 0.99 31.92
N LYS A 80 1.70 2.16 31.80
CA LYS A 80 1.11 2.86 32.96
C LYS A 80 0.08 2.04 33.76
N PRO A 81 -0.80 1.23 33.16
CA PRO A 81 -1.79 0.48 33.95
C PRO A 81 -1.17 -0.61 34.83
N TYR A 82 0.01 -1.10 34.48
CA TYR A 82 0.72 -2.16 35.20
C TYR A 82 1.76 -1.62 36.19
N VAL A 83 2.12 -0.34 36.10
CA VAL A 83 3.08 0.30 37.00
C VAL A 83 2.34 1.02 38.14
N LYS A 84 2.52 0.54 39.37
CA LYS A 84 1.86 1.08 40.57
C LYS A 84 2.42 2.44 41.06
N LYS A 85 3.53 2.92 40.49
CA LYS A 85 4.22 4.16 40.89
C LYS A 85 4.33 5.12 39.70
N PRO A 86 4.23 6.44 39.89
CA PRO A 86 4.44 7.39 38.81
C PRO A 86 5.87 7.25 38.28
N LEU A 87 6.00 7.05 36.96
CA LEU A 87 7.29 6.94 36.30
C LEU A 87 7.98 8.30 36.25
N SER A 88 9.31 8.31 36.44
CA SER A 88 10.12 9.51 36.22
C SER A 88 10.15 9.87 34.73
N THR A 89 10.21 11.16 34.40
CA THR A 89 10.30 11.67 33.02
C THR A 89 11.45 11.03 32.23
N SER A 90 12.58 10.76 32.89
CA SER A 90 13.74 10.10 32.26
C SER A 90 13.46 8.64 31.91
N ALA A 91 12.71 7.93 32.76
CA ALA A 91 12.31 6.55 32.50
C ALA A 91 11.28 6.48 31.37
N ILE A 92 10.31 7.41 31.35
CA ILE A 92 9.33 7.55 30.26
C ILE A 92 10.06 7.76 28.92
N ASN A 93 10.99 8.70 28.86
CA ASN A 93 11.74 8.99 27.63
C ASN A 93 12.54 7.78 27.14
N TRP A 94 13.13 7.00 28.05
CA TRP A 94 13.84 5.77 27.68
C TRP A 94 12.91 4.69 27.14
N ILE A 95 11.77 4.47 27.79
CA ILE A 95 10.77 3.49 27.36
C ILE A 95 10.23 3.86 25.97
N MET A 96 9.83 5.12 25.79
CA MET A 96 9.33 5.63 24.51
C MET A 96 10.34 5.42 23.38
N ARG A 97 11.62 5.76 23.61
CA ARG A 97 12.69 5.55 22.63
C ARG A 97 12.91 4.07 22.32
N LEU A 98 12.89 3.19 23.34
CA LEU A 98 13.03 1.75 23.14
C LEU A 98 11.89 1.18 22.31
N VAL A 99 10.66 1.62 22.54
CA VAL A 99 9.49 1.20 21.76
C VAL A 99 9.62 1.67 20.31
N VAL A 100 10.00 2.93 20.07
CA VAL A 100 10.22 3.46 18.71
C VAL A 100 11.28 2.64 17.96
N VAL A 101 12.42 2.36 18.60
CA VAL A 101 13.50 1.56 17.99
C VAL A 101 13.03 0.12 17.74
N GLY A 102 12.35 -0.51 18.71
CA GLY A 102 11.84 -1.87 18.57
C GLY A 102 10.82 -2.03 17.45
N VAL A 103 9.84 -1.13 17.38
CA VAL A 103 8.83 -1.11 16.30
C VAL A 103 9.50 -0.78 14.96
N GLY A 104 10.47 0.15 14.93
CA GLY A 104 11.23 0.47 13.73
C GLY A 104 12.00 -0.73 13.16
N VAL A 105 12.68 -1.50 14.02
CA VAL A 105 13.37 -2.75 13.63
C VAL A 105 12.36 -3.76 13.11
N LEU A 106 11.23 -3.94 13.79
CA LEU A 106 10.16 -4.82 13.33
C LEU A 106 9.64 -4.42 11.94
N CYS A 107 9.41 -3.12 11.71
CA CYS A 107 9.01 -2.62 10.39
C CYS A 107 10.04 -2.98 9.31
N VAL A 108 11.34 -2.82 9.57
CA VAL A 108 12.41 -3.21 8.62
C VAL A 108 12.39 -4.71 8.34
N CYS A 109 12.17 -5.56 9.35
CA CYS A 109 12.03 -7.00 9.15
C CYS A 109 10.81 -7.35 8.28
N LEU A 110 9.68 -6.66 8.48
CA LEU A 110 8.45 -6.90 7.72
C LEU A 110 8.58 -6.51 6.24
N VAL A 111 9.48 -5.61 5.87
CA VAL A 111 9.73 -5.25 4.46
C VAL A 111 10.09 -6.48 3.62
N TYR A 112 10.86 -7.42 4.18
CA TYR A 112 11.22 -8.66 3.48
C TYR A 112 10.00 -9.53 3.14
N VAL A 113 9.00 -9.54 4.02
CA VAL A 113 7.74 -10.26 3.78
C VAL A 113 6.93 -9.57 2.70
N VAL A 114 6.84 -8.24 2.75
CA VAL A 114 6.05 -7.43 1.81
C VAL A 114 6.60 -7.50 0.38
N GLU A 115 7.91 -7.67 0.17
CA GLU A 115 8.48 -7.82 -1.18
C GLU A 115 7.97 -9.07 -1.91
N HIS A 116 7.58 -10.12 -1.19
CA HIS A 116 7.01 -11.34 -1.75
C HIS A 116 5.49 -11.28 -1.89
N MET A 117 4.85 -10.23 -1.39
CA MET A 117 3.41 -10.04 -1.50
C MET A 117 3.08 -9.29 -2.81
N GLY A 118 1.81 -9.32 -3.23
CA GLY A 118 1.35 -8.68 -4.46
C GLY A 118 1.42 -7.14 -4.43
N THR A 119 0.40 -6.48 -4.98
CA THR A 119 0.35 -5.00 -4.98
C THR A 119 0.32 -4.42 -3.56
N VAL A 120 1.37 -3.70 -3.17
CA VAL A 120 1.55 -3.11 -1.84
C VAL A 120 0.38 -2.20 -1.46
N LEU A 121 -0.06 -1.35 -2.39
CA LEU A 121 -1.21 -0.46 -2.19
C LEU A 121 -2.47 -1.22 -1.76
N GLN A 122 -2.76 -2.35 -2.41
CA GLN A 122 -3.96 -3.15 -2.13
C GLN A 122 -3.89 -3.79 -0.73
N LEU A 123 -2.69 -4.21 -0.31
CA LEU A 123 -2.44 -4.78 1.01
C LEU A 123 -2.64 -3.73 2.10
N THR A 124 -2.05 -2.55 1.95
CA THR A 124 -2.18 -1.45 2.91
C THR A 124 -3.65 -1.04 3.07
N MET A 125 -4.37 -0.83 1.96
CA MET A 125 -5.79 -0.47 2.00
C MET A 125 -6.65 -1.51 2.72
N SER A 126 -6.35 -2.79 2.52
CA SER A 126 -7.08 -3.87 3.17
C SER A 126 -6.79 -3.95 4.67
N LEU A 127 -5.52 -3.78 5.07
CA LEU A 127 -5.14 -3.77 6.48
C LEU A 127 -5.73 -2.55 7.23
N GLU A 128 -5.73 -1.38 6.60
CA GLU A 128 -6.36 -0.18 7.15
C GLU A 128 -7.88 -0.35 7.32
N ALA A 129 -8.55 -1.03 6.38
CA ALA A 129 -9.99 -1.28 6.47
C ALA A 129 -10.37 -2.17 7.66
N ILE A 130 -9.54 -3.16 8.00
CA ILE A 130 -9.79 -4.10 9.11
C ILE A 130 -9.91 -3.38 10.45
N THR A 131 -9.07 -2.37 10.69
CA THR A 131 -9.03 -1.64 11.96
C THR A 131 -9.91 -0.40 11.96
N ASN A 132 -9.90 0.38 10.87
CA ASN A 132 -10.65 1.64 10.80
C ASN A 132 -12.16 1.42 10.77
N GLY A 133 -12.64 0.33 10.14
CA GLY A 133 -14.08 0.02 10.08
C GLY A 133 -14.72 -0.19 11.46
N PRO A 134 -14.22 -1.14 12.28
CA PRO A 134 -14.73 -1.37 13.63
C PRO A 134 -14.51 -0.17 14.55
N LEU A 135 -13.35 0.51 14.44
CA LEU A 135 -13.05 1.70 15.23
C LEU A 135 -14.07 2.82 14.96
N PHE A 136 -14.38 3.08 13.69
CA PHE A 136 -15.43 4.02 13.29
C PHE A 136 -16.80 3.62 13.85
N GLY A 137 -17.14 2.32 13.82
CA GLY A 137 -18.37 1.80 14.42
C GLY A 137 -18.47 2.05 15.92
N ILE A 138 -17.41 1.76 16.68
CA ILE A 138 -17.36 1.98 18.14
C ILE A 138 -17.47 3.47 18.47
N PHE A 139 -16.75 4.34 17.75
CA PHE A 139 -16.84 5.78 17.96
C PHE A 139 -18.24 6.32 17.64
N THR A 140 -18.85 5.86 16.55
CA THR A 140 -20.22 6.26 16.18
C THR A 140 -21.21 5.83 17.27
N ILE A 141 -21.08 4.61 17.80
CA ILE A 141 -21.88 4.14 18.94
C ILE A 141 -21.66 5.02 20.17
N GLY A 142 -20.42 5.32 20.52
CA GLY A 142 -20.10 6.15 21.68
C GLY A 142 -20.60 7.59 21.57
N LEU A 143 -20.69 8.14 20.36
CA LEU A 143 -21.11 9.53 20.13
C LEU A 143 -22.63 9.67 20.03
N PHE A 144 -23.31 8.75 19.33
CA PHE A 144 -24.74 8.89 19.01
C PHE A 144 -25.68 8.01 19.84
N MET A 145 -25.18 6.96 20.49
CA MET A 145 -26.01 5.96 21.17
C MET A 145 -25.62 5.83 22.66
N PRO A 146 -26.02 6.79 23.51
CA PRO A 146 -25.68 6.81 24.94
C PRO A 146 -26.32 5.67 25.75
N TRP A 147 -27.28 4.95 25.16
CA TRP A 147 -27.95 3.78 25.75
C TRP A 147 -27.15 2.48 25.62
N ILE A 148 -26.04 2.47 24.87
CA ILE A 148 -25.23 1.26 24.67
C ILE A 148 -24.13 1.16 25.73
N ASN A 149 -24.05 0.01 26.39
CA ASN A 149 -23.03 -0.26 27.42
C ASN A 149 -21.64 -0.51 26.82
N GLY A 150 -20.60 -0.27 27.62
CA GLY A 150 -19.20 -0.53 27.22
C GLY A 150 -18.92 -1.98 26.83
N ASN A 151 -19.54 -2.95 27.53
CA ASN A 151 -19.37 -4.38 27.23
C ASN A 151 -19.94 -4.75 25.84
N SER A 152 -21.09 -4.19 25.48
CA SER A 152 -21.68 -4.38 24.13
C SER A 152 -20.85 -3.70 23.05
N ALA A 153 -20.28 -2.52 23.33
CA ALA A 153 -19.38 -1.84 22.40
C ALA A 153 -18.09 -2.64 22.16
N LEU A 154 -17.51 -3.22 23.23
CA LEU A 154 -16.33 -4.08 23.14
C LEU A 154 -16.62 -5.35 22.33
N LEU A 155 -17.73 -6.03 22.62
CA LEU A 155 -18.13 -7.24 21.88
C LEU A 155 -18.40 -6.92 20.40
N GLY A 156 -19.11 -5.83 20.12
CA GLY A 156 -19.34 -5.36 18.76
C GLY A 156 -18.04 -5.00 18.03
N GLY A 157 -17.07 -4.40 18.72
CA GLY A 157 -15.74 -4.13 18.22
C GLY A 157 -14.99 -5.38 17.81
N ILE A 158 -14.93 -6.38 18.69
CA ILE A 158 -14.27 -7.67 18.43
C ILE A 158 -14.93 -8.38 17.24
N MET A 159 -16.26 -8.47 17.23
CA MET A 159 -17.00 -9.07 16.12
C MET A 159 -16.80 -8.31 14.81
N GLY A 160 -16.71 -6.98 14.86
CA GLY A 160 -16.39 -6.13 13.72
C GLY A 160 -15.01 -6.41 13.15
N VAL A 161 -13.98 -6.52 13.99
CA VAL A 161 -12.62 -6.87 13.57
C VAL A 161 -12.60 -8.26 12.92
N ILE A 162 -13.28 -9.24 13.52
CA ILE A 162 -13.36 -10.61 12.96
C ILE A 162 -14.04 -10.59 11.58
N ALA A 163 -15.19 -9.91 11.45
CA ALA A 163 -15.92 -9.82 10.20
C ALA A 163 -15.12 -9.08 9.11
N MET A 164 -14.50 -7.95 9.44
CA MET A 164 -13.67 -7.20 8.49
C MET A 164 -12.40 -7.96 8.10
N SER A 165 -11.79 -8.68 9.05
CA SER A 165 -10.65 -9.57 8.77
C SER A 165 -11.07 -10.69 7.81
N TRP A 166 -12.22 -11.32 8.05
CA TRP A 166 -12.74 -12.35 7.17
C TRP A 166 -12.95 -11.83 5.74
N VAL A 167 -13.64 -10.70 5.59
CA VAL A 167 -13.90 -10.09 4.27
C VAL A 167 -12.60 -9.70 3.57
N SER A 168 -11.69 -9.02 4.27
CA SER A 168 -10.44 -8.50 3.68
C SER A 168 -9.49 -9.63 3.30
N LEU A 169 -9.33 -10.65 4.14
CA LEU A 169 -8.48 -11.81 3.83
C LEU A 169 -9.06 -12.65 2.69
N ASN A 170 -10.38 -12.85 2.63
CA ASN A 170 -11.01 -13.53 1.49
C ASN A 170 -10.83 -12.75 0.18
N ALA A 171 -10.95 -11.42 0.22
CA ALA A 171 -10.68 -10.58 -0.94
C ALA A 171 -9.22 -10.73 -1.41
N GLN A 172 -8.25 -10.68 -0.49
CA GLN A 172 -6.84 -10.86 -0.80
C GLN A 172 -6.55 -12.27 -1.34
N TRP A 173 -7.16 -13.29 -0.76
CA TRP A 173 -7.03 -14.67 -1.23
C TRP A 173 -7.61 -14.85 -2.64
N ALA A 174 -8.77 -14.24 -2.91
CA ALA A 174 -9.41 -14.29 -4.23
C ALA A 174 -8.57 -13.57 -5.31
N ILE A 175 -7.90 -12.47 -4.94
CA ILE A 175 -6.95 -11.77 -5.82
C ILE A 175 -5.69 -12.64 -6.04
N ALA A 176 -5.14 -13.23 -4.99
CA ALA A 176 -3.93 -14.07 -5.06
C ALA A 176 -4.15 -15.37 -5.84
N SER A 177 -5.35 -15.96 -5.76
CA SER A 177 -5.74 -17.16 -6.50
C SER A 177 -6.17 -16.90 -7.95
N GLY A 178 -6.21 -15.64 -8.38
CA GLY A 178 -6.62 -15.26 -9.74
C GLY A 178 -8.12 -15.36 -10.00
N ALA A 179 -8.94 -15.54 -8.96
CA ALA A 179 -10.41 -15.54 -9.08
C ALA A 179 -10.97 -14.13 -9.30
N ILE A 180 -10.26 -13.10 -8.82
CA ILE A 180 -10.56 -11.69 -9.08
C ILE A 180 -9.41 -11.09 -9.89
N THR A 181 -9.61 -10.99 -11.19
CA THR A 181 -8.71 -10.28 -12.10
C THR A 181 -9.29 -8.88 -12.31
N TYR A 182 -8.54 -7.84 -11.93
CA TYR A 182 -8.92 -6.48 -12.28
C TYR A 182 -8.51 -6.24 -13.73
N ASP A 183 -9.49 -6.06 -14.62
CA ASP A 183 -9.22 -5.65 -15.99
C ASP A 183 -8.45 -4.32 -15.99
N THR A 184 -7.22 -4.38 -16.45
CA THR A 184 -6.40 -3.19 -16.64
C THR A 184 -6.85 -2.49 -17.92
N LYS A 185 -6.83 -1.15 -17.91
CA LYS A 185 -7.10 -0.34 -19.11
C LYS A 185 -6.18 -0.80 -20.26
N PRO A 186 -6.65 -0.87 -21.52
CA PRO A 186 -5.84 -1.37 -22.63
C PRO A 186 -4.54 -0.58 -22.75
N LEU A 187 -3.45 -1.33 -22.96
CA LEU A 187 -2.09 -0.84 -23.15
C LEU A 187 -1.59 -1.41 -24.48
N ASN A 188 -0.92 -0.58 -25.28
CA ASN A 188 -0.28 -1.00 -26.51
C ASN A 188 1.25 -1.07 -26.31
N VAL A 189 1.92 -1.97 -27.03
CA VAL A 189 3.38 -2.18 -26.97
C VAL A 189 4.07 -1.93 -28.31
N GLU A 190 3.32 -1.55 -29.33
CA GLU A 190 3.78 -1.45 -30.71
C GLU A 190 4.69 -0.24 -30.96
N GLN A 191 4.70 0.75 -30.05
CA GLN A 191 5.40 2.03 -30.24
C GLN A 191 6.45 2.27 -29.14
N CYS A 192 7.22 1.24 -28.82
CA CYS A 192 8.37 1.34 -27.91
C CYS A 192 9.66 1.70 -28.66
N ASP A 193 10.37 2.69 -28.14
CA ASP A 193 11.60 3.27 -28.73
C ASP A 193 12.89 2.52 -28.33
N TYR A 194 12.78 1.36 -27.69
CA TYR A 194 13.89 0.54 -27.20
C TYR A 194 13.64 -0.95 -27.45
N SER A 195 14.72 -1.70 -27.68
CA SER A 195 14.66 -3.14 -27.94
C SER A 195 14.50 -3.95 -26.66
N PHE A 196 13.53 -4.86 -26.63
CA PHE A 196 13.31 -5.82 -25.56
C PHE A 196 13.00 -7.20 -26.15
N ASN A 197 13.38 -8.28 -25.45
CA ASN A 197 13.14 -9.65 -25.92
C ASN A 197 11.64 -9.99 -25.83
N VAL A 198 10.93 -9.80 -26.94
CA VAL A 198 9.50 -10.07 -27.12
C VAL A 198 9.15 -11.55 -26.85
N THR A 199 10.11 -12.46 -27.01
CA THR A 199 9.91 -13.93 -27.00
C THR A 199 9.42 -14.50 -25.67
N THR A 200 9.50 -13.77 -24.56
CA THR A 200 8.97 -14.24 -23.26
C THR A 200 7.53 -13.76 -22.99
N SER A 201 6.99 -12.83 -23.79
CA SER A 201 5.67 -12.23 -23.55
C SER A 201 4.53 -13.03 -24.18
N LEU A 202 4.71 -13.58 -25.39
CA LEU A 202 3.66 -14.37 -26.08
C LEU A 202 3.47 -15.79 -25.51
N ALA A 203 4.39 -16.31 -24.70
CA ALA A 203 4.29 -17.67 -24.18
C ALA A 203 3.22 -17.84 -23.08
N ASN A 204 2.80 -16.74 -22.42
CA ASN A 204 1.77 -16.81 -21.37
C ASN A 204 0.38 -16.37 -21.84
N THR A 205 0.24 -15.80 -23.04
CA THR A 205 -1.06 -15.40 -23.62
C THR A 205 -1.68 -16.45 -24.55
N THR A 206 -1.00 -17.58 -24.79
CA THR A 206 -1.51 -18.66 -25.66
C THR A 206 -2.44 -19.66 -24.98
N HIS A 207 -2.64 -19.56 -23.66
CA HIS A 207 -3.67 -20.34 -22.94
C HIS A 207 -4.81 -19.44 -22.47
N LEU A 208 -5.57 -18.89 -23.42
CA LEU A 208 -7.01 -18.54 -23.32
C LEU A 208 -7.39 -17.96 -24.70
N GLY A 209 -7.68 -18.86 -25.65
CA GLY A 209 -7.93 -18.50 -27.04
C GLY A 209 -9.25 -17.76 -27.27
N ALA A 210 -9.25 -16.90 -28.29
CA ALA A 210 -10.28 -16.86 -29.32
C ALA A 210 -9.84 -15.91 -30.46
N SER A 211 -9.56 -16.51 -31.61
CA SER A 211 -9.88 -16.05 -32.96
C SER A 211 -9.70 -14.56 -33.32
N ALA A 212 -8.61 -14.25 -34.02
CA ALA A 212 -8.63 -13.25 -35.08
C ALA A 212 -7.99 -13.86 -36.32
N GLU A 213 -8.84 -14.29 -37.25
CA GLU A 213 -8.45 -14.68 -38.61
C GLU A 213 -7.74 -13.51 -39.28
N VAL A 214 -6.45 -13.70 -39.59
CA VAL A 214 -5.74 -12.90 -40.57
C VAL A 214 -6.07 -13.48 -41.94
N SER A 215 -7.09 -12.94 -42.59
CA SER A 215 -7.31 -13.16 -44.02
C SER A 215 -6.30 -12.32 -44.81
N ASN A 216 -5.20 -12.98 -45.17
CA ASN A 216 -4.40 -12.63 -46.34
C ASN A 216 -5.25 -12.86 -47.60
N ASN A 217 -5.42 -11.83 -48.44
CA ASN A 217 -5.21 -11.93 -49.89
C ASN A 217 -5.50 -10.61 -50.63
N THR A 218 -4.52 -10.25 -51.46
CA THR A 218 -4.58 -9.54 -52.76
C THR A 218 -5.38 -8.24 -52.89
#